data_AF-N9E3I2-F1
#
_entry.id   AF-N9E3I2-F1
#
_cell.length_a   1.000
_cell.length_b   1.000
_cell.length_c   1.000
_cell.angle_alpha   90.00
_cell.angle_beta   90.00
_cell.angle_gamma   90.00
#
_symmetry.space_group_name_H-M   'P 1'
#
loop_
_entity.id
_entity.type
_entity.pdbx_description
1 polymer ?
#
loop_
_entity_poly.entity_id
_entity_poly.type
_entity_poly.pdbx_seq_one_letter_code
_entity_poly.pdbx_strand_id
1 'polypeptide(L)'
;MLSVVNYDLGDLSRIIEMAWEDRTPFEALEREYGLNESSVIKLMRTNLQPSSFKLWRKRMVGRKTKHLKLRSADVTRAYCSRQYKRH
;
A
#
# COMPACT_ATOMS: atom_id res chain seq x y z
N MET A 1 -26.23 -8.32 9.13
CA MET A 1 -26.30 -6.94 8.62
C MET A 1 -24.88 -6.52 8.28
N LEU A 2 -24.43 -6.82 7.06
CA LEU A 2 -23.09 -6.42 6.62
C LEU A 2 -23.16 -4.94 6.25
N SER A 3 -22.46 -4.11 7.02
CA SER A 3 -22.22 -2.71 6.72
C SER A 3 -21.59 -2.62 5.33
N VAL A 4 -22.40 -2.30 4.32
CA VAL A 4 -21.93 -1.89 3.01
C VAL A 4 -21.23 -0.56 3.24
N VAL A 5 -19.90 -0.59 3.29
CA VAL A 5 -19.13 0.63 3.34
C VAL A 5 -19.29 1.29 1.98
N ASN A 6 -20.22 2.26 1.91
CA ASN A 6 -20.43 3.09 0.74
C ASN A 6 -19.31 4.13 0.72
N TYR A 7 -18.24 3.83 -0.02
CA TYR A 7 -17.25 4.83 -0.37
C TYR A 7 -17.81 5.69 -1.49
N ASP A 8 -17.61 7.00 -1.43
CA ASP A 8 -17.84 7.85 -2.59
C ASP A 8 -16.88 7.43 -3.72
N LEU A 9 -17.27 7.67 -4.98
CA LEU A 9 -16.41 7.33 -6.13
C LEU A 9 -15.04 8.03 -6.03
N GLY A 10 -14.99 9.22 -5.41
CA GLY A 10 -13.75 9.93 -5.12
C GLY A 10 -12.85 9.20 -4.11
N ASP A 11 -13.44 8.70 -3.02
CA ASP A 11 -12.71 7.96 -1.99
C ASP A 11 -12.18 6.63 -2.53
N LEU A 12 -12.95 5.92 -3.35
CA LEU A 12 -12.51 4.67 -3.96
C LEU A 12 -11.29 4.88 -4.86
N SER A 13 -11.32 5.92 -5.70
CA SER A 13 -10.20 6.28 -6.57
C SER A 13 -8.96 6.63 -5.75
N ARG A 14 -9.15 7.40 -4.67
CA ARG A 14 -8.07 7.78 -3.76
C ARG A 14 -7.46 6.58 -3.02
N ILE A 15 -8.29 5.64 -2.55
CA ILE A 15 -7.84 4.39 -1.92
C ILE A 15 -7.03 3.54 -2.91
N ILE A 16 -7.46 3.44 -4.16
CA ILE A 16 -6.75 2.69 -5.21
C ILE A 16 -5.40 3.34 -5.52
N GLU A 17 -5.35 4.67 -5.64
CA GLU A 17 -4.10 5.43 -5.82
C GLU A 17 -3.14 5.21 -4.65
N MET A 18 -3.62 5.37 -3.41
CA MET A 18 -2.83 5.16 -2.20
C MET A 18 -2.33 3.73 -2.09
N ALA A 19 -3.16 2.74 -2.43
CA ALA A 19 -2.80 1.33 -2.39
C ALA A 19 -1.82 0.96 -3.52
N TRP A 20 -1.84 1.68 -4.65
CA TRP A 20 -0.89 1.49 -5.76
C TRP A 20 0.48 2.12 -5.48
N GLU A 21 0.55 3.13 -4.63
CA GLU A 21 1.83 3.68 -4.16
C GLU A 21 2.60 2.67 -3.30
N ASP A 22 3.76 2.23 -3.81
CA ASP A 22 4.65 1.29 -3.12
C ASP A 22 5.12 1.79 -1.72
N ARG A 23 4.93 3.07 -1.40
CA ARG A 23 5.33 3.70 -0.14
C ARG A 23 4.21 3.83 0.90
N THR A 24 2.95 3.62 0.56
CA THR A 24 1.86 3.76 1.54
C THR A 24 1.86 2.56 2.48
N PRO A 25 2.01 2.75 3.81
CA PRO A 25 1.77 1.68 4.77
C PRO A 25 0.27 1.41 4.85
N PHE A 26 -0.14 0.15 4.98
CA PHE A 26 -1.56 -0.20 5.20
C PHE A 26 -2.12 0.48 6.46
N GLU A 27 -1.26 0.82 7.42
CA GLU A 27 -1.59 1.63 8.60
C GLU A 27 -2.16 3.02 8.26
N ALA A 28 -1.73 3.66 7.16
CA ALA A 28 -2.28 4.95 6.74
C ALA A 28 -3.71 4.80 6.20
N LEU A 29 -3.95 3.76 5.40
CA LEU A 29 -5.28 3.43 4.88
C LEU A 29 -6.23 2.99 5.99
N GLU A 30 -5.73 2.28 7.00
CA GLU A 30 -6.50 1.91 8.18
C GLU A 30 -6.86 3.14 9.03
N ARG A 31 -5.92 4.08 9.21
CA ARG A 31 -6.18 5.31 9.96
C ARG A 31 -7.14 6.27 9.27
N GLU A 32 -7.02 6.43 7.96
CA GLU A 32 -7.81 7.42 7.20
C GLU A 32 -9.18 6.87 6.76
N TYR A 33 -9.26 5.57 6.42
CA TYR A 33 -10.46 4.96 5.85
C TYR A 33 -10.99 3.76 6.66
N GLY A 34 -10.36 3.40 7.78
CA GLY A 34 -10.74 2.20 8.55
C GLY A 34 -10.46 0.89 7.82
N LEU A 35 -9.67 0.93 6.74
CA LEU A 35 -9.41 -0.20 5.87
C LEU A 35 -8.16 -0.97 6.30
N ASN A 36 -8.38 -2.12 6.93
CA ASN A 36 -7.30 -3.07 7.20
C ASN A 36 -6.72 -3.66 5.90
N GLU A 37 -5.54 -4.27 5.99
CA GLU A 37 -4.84 -4.86 4.83
C GLU A 37 -5.72 -5.85 4.06
N SER A 38 -6.49 -6.69 4.75
CA SER A 38 -7.36 -7.68 4.12
C SER A 38 -8.49 -7.03 3.31
N SER A 39 -9.06 -5.94 3.80
CA SER A 39 -10.11 -5.18 3.13
C SER A 39 -9.55 -4.47 1.89
N VAL A 40 -8.36 -3.87 1.97
CA VAL A 40 -7.68 -3.28 0.81
C VAL A 40 -7.36 -4.33 -0.24
N ILE A 41 -6.88 -5.51 0.15
CA ILE A 41 -6.61 -6.61 -0.79
C ILE A 41 -7.89 -7.04 -1.52
N LYS A 42 -9.01 -7.18 -0.81
CA LYS A 42 -10.31 -7.51 -1.41
C LYS A 42 -10.75 -6.43 -2.39
N LEU A 43 -10.65 -5.16 -2.00
CA LEU A 43 -11.00 -4.00 -2.83
C LEU A 43 -10.14 -3.92 -4.10
N MET A 44 -8.83 -4.11 -3.97
CA MET A 44 -7.91 -4.13 -5.11
C MET A 44 -8.20 -5.30 -6.03
N ARG A 45 -8.58 -6.46 -5.49
CA ARG A 45 -8.95 -7.64 -6.30
C ARG A 45 -10.23 -7.44 -7.11
N THR A 46 -11.19 -6.66 -6.61
CA THR A 46 -12.44 -6.38 -7.32
C THR A 46 -12.31 -5.25 -8.34
N ASN A 47 -11.40 -4.29 -8.11
CA ASN A 47 -11.25 -3.10 -8.95
C ASN A 47 -10.14 -3.21 -10.01
N LEU A 48 -9.14 -4.07 -9.81
CA LEU A 48 -8.05 -4.25 -10.77
C LEU A 48 -8.26 -5.47 -11.65
N GLN A 49 -7.72 -5.40 -12.87
CA GLN A 49 -7.56 -6.57 -13.74
C GLN A 49 -6.66 -7.62 -13.06
N PRO A 50 -6.90 -8.93 -13.29
CA PRO A 50 -6.15 -10.01 -12.64
C PRO A 50 -4.63 -9.93 -12.84
N SER A 51 -4.17 -9.46 -14.01
CA SER A 51 -2.76 -9.25 -14.33
C SER A 51 -2.14 -8.12 -13.51
N SER A 52 -2.81 -6.98 -13.42
CA SER A 52 -2.40 -5.83 -12.59
C SER A 52 -2.40 -6.17 -11.11
N PHE A 53 -3.41 -6.92 -10.63
CA PHE A 53 -3.46 -7.39 -9.24
C PHE A 53 -2.31 -8.31 -8.89
N LYS A 54 -1.95 -9.25 -9.78
CA LYS A 54 -0.77 -10.12 -9.58
C LYS A 54 0.53 -9.32 -9.48
N LEU A 55 0.70 -8.31 -10.34
CA LEU A 55 1.87 -7.43 -10.31
C LEU A 55 1.94 -6.63 -9.00
N TRP A 56 0.81 -6.05 -8.58
CA TRP A 56 0.69 -5.34 -7.31
C TRP A 56 0.99 -6.24 -6.11
N ARG A 57 0.42 -7.45 -6.06
CA ARG A 57 0.72 -8.42 -4.99
C ARG A 57 2.19 -8.82 -4.96
N LYS A 58 2.83 -8.99 -6.12
CA LYS A 58 4.27 -9.28 -6.19
C LYS A 58 5.11 -8.15 -5.57
N ARG A 59 4.70 -6.89 -5.75
CA ARG A 59 5.36 -5.71 -5.13
C ARG A 59 5.09 -5.62 -3.62
N MET A 60 3.86 -5.87 -3.19
CA MET A 60 3.43 -5.73 -1.79
C MET A 60 3.91 -6.87 -0.88
N VAL A 61 3.96 -8.11 -1.38
CA VAL A 61 4.41 -9.30 -0.61
C VAL A 61 5.92 -9.26 -0.31
N GLY A 62 6.71 -8.53 -1.10
CA GLY A 62 8.17 -8.56 -1.02
C GLY A 62 8.81 -7.82 0.15
N ARG A 63 8.08 -7.04 0.96
CA ARG A 63 8.68 -6.19 2.01
C ARG A 63 8.30 -6.60 3.42
N LYS A 64 9.04 -7.55 3.98
CA LYS A 64 9.02 -7.87 5.43
C LYS A 64 9.52 -6.72 6.33
N THR A 65 10.12 -5.65 5.76
CA THR A 65 10.74 -4.54 6.50
C THR A 65 9.86 -3.29 6.63
N LYS A 66 8.57 -3.37 6.27
CA LYS A 66 7.63 -2.23 6.30
C LYS A 66 6.91 -2.04 7.65
N HIS A 67 7.13 -2.92 8.63
CA HIS A 67 6.73 -2.63 10.00
C HIS A 67 7.67 -1.58 10.57
N LEU A 68 7.14 -0.44 11.01
CA LEU A 68 7.90 0.53 11.82
C LEU A 68 8.60 -0.15 13.01
N LYS A 69 8.04 -1.26 13.52
CA LYS A 69 8.60 -2.10 14.59
C LYS A 69 9.89 -2.86 14.24
N LEU A 70 10.24 -3.04 12.96
CA LEU A 70 11.44 -3.81 12.54
C LEU A 70 12.61 -2.91 12.13
N ARG A 71 12.50 -1.60 12.31
CA ARG A 71 13.56 -0.66 11.97
C ARG A 71 14.53 -0.57 13.17
N SER A 72 15.72 -1.15 13.04
CA SER A 72 16.81 -0.92 14.01
C SER A 72 17.18 0.57 14.03
N ALA A 73 17.40 1.12 15.23
CA ALA A 73 17.75 2.53 15.41
C ALA A 73 19.06 2.94 14.70
N ASP A 74 19.93 1.97 14.41
CA ASP A 74 21.25 2.19 13.79
C ASP A 74 21.23 2.47 12.28
N VAL A 75 20.05 2.43 11.64
CA VAL A 75 19.92 2.72 10.20
C VAL A 75 19.57 4.19 9.98
N THR A 76 20.56 5.07 10.09
CA THR A 76 20.49 6.52 9.78
C THR A 76 20.46 6.84 8.29
N ARG A 77 20.63 5.84 7.42
CA ARG A 77 20.80 6.03 5.97
C ARG A 77 19.43 6.19 5.32
N ALA A 78 19.03 7.44 5.02
CA ALA A 78 17.77 7.73 4.34
C ALA A 78 17.77 7.36 2.84
N TYR A 79 18.94 7.20 2.20
CA TYR A 79 19.09 7.02 0.76
C TYR A 79 20.17 6.01 0.36
N CYS A 80 19.97 5.36 -0.80
CA CYS A 80 20.94 4.46 -1.44
C CYS A 80 21.98 5.27 -2.24
N SER A 81 23.27 5.02 -2.02
CA SER A 81 24.38 5.78 -2.61
C SER A 81 24.42 5.81 -4.15
N ARG A 82 23.68 4.92 -4.82
CA ARG A 82 23.64 4.83 -6.30
C ARG A 82 22.51 5.65 -6.94
N GLN A 83 21.67 6.32 -6.16
CA GLN A 83 20.45 6.98 -6.66
C GLN A 83 20.73 8.29 -7.43
N TYR A 84 21.94 8.86 -7.34
CA TYR A 84 22.34 10.02 -8.15
C TYR A 84 23.51 9.67 -9.06
N LYS A 85 23.21 9.11 -10.22
CA LYS A 85 24.03 9.30 -11.41
C LYS A 85 23.11 9.62 -12.58
N ARG A 86 22.88 10.92 -12.79
CA ARG A 86 22.61 11.46 -14.12
C ARG A 86 23.97 11.49 -14.83
N HIS A 87 24.11 10.71 -15.88
CA HIS A 87 24.88 11.07 -17.08
C HIS A 87 24.34 10.25 -18.24
#